data_AF-A0A945UKY4-F1
#
_entry.id   AF-A0A945UKY4-F1
#
_cell.length_a   1.000
_cell.length_b   1.000
_cell.length_c   1.000
_cell.angle_alpha   90.00
_cell.angle_beta   90.00
_cell.angle_gamma   90.00
#
_symmetry.space_group_name_H-M   'P 1'
#
loop_
_entity.id
_entity.type
_entity.pdbx_description
1 polymer ?
#
loop_
_entity_poly.entity_id
_entity_poly.type
_entity_poly.pdbx_seq_one_letter_code
_entity_poly.pdbx_strand_id
1 'polypeptide(L)'
;MDLEQAREEVDRLLEELLERYDLRVRAAHNRARTDAGPSLMGGMRSFDHFTYNYVREAADDCLRDASMVILEYAGERDLQANVLAAATRERLARYFQGIKDYLHDDINQPPAHEFGMRPSRESLAEVGRYLDERLTGAMTSLSRGRLDERLRPRVTIVGPLLDRLGGGHKVAMYVVGILLIWALVAGL
;
A
#
# COMPACT_ATOMS: atom_id res chain seq x y z
N MET A 1 26.40 8.63 5.38
CA MET A 1 25.69 7.99 4.27
C MET A 1 25.62 9.00 3.14
N ASP A 2 26.14 8.65 1.96
CA ASP A 2 25.95 9.48 0.77
C ASP A 2 24.59 9.18 0.11
N LEU A 3 24.20 9.99 -0.88
CA LEU A 3 22.90 9.89 -1.53
C LEU A 3 22.74 8.64 -2.41
N GLU A 4 23.82 8.14 -2.99
CA GLU A 4 23.78 6.95 -3.85
C GLU A 4 23.60 5.69 -2.99
N GLN A 5 24.33 5.60 -1.87
CA GLN A 5 24.14 4.56 -0.87
C GLN A 5 22.70 4.57 -0.32
N ALA A 6 22.15 5.74 -0.01
CA ALA A 6 20.77 5.86 0.45
C ALA A 6 19.76 5.37 -0.61
N ARG A 7 20.02 5.61 -1.89
CA ARG A 7 19.20 5.11 -3.01
C ARG A 7 19.23 3.60 -3.12
N GLU A 8 20.43 3.00 -3.14
CA GLU A 8 20.58 1.55 -3.22
C GLU A 8 19.91 0.82 -2.05
N GLU A 9 20.05 1.37 -0.84
CA GLU A 9 19.42 0.80 0.36
C GLU A 9 17.89 0.90 0.28
N VAL A 10 17.35 2.05 -0.11
CA VAL A 10 15.90 2.23 -0.28
C VAL A 10 15.34 1.33 -1.38
N ASP A 11 16.02 1.24 -2.52
CA ASP A 11 15.59 0.41 -3.64
C ASP A 11 15.47 -1.05 -3.19
N ARG A 12 16.46 -1.57 -2.45
CA ARG A 12 16.44 -2.93 -1.88
C ARG A 12 15.32 -3.11 -0.84
N LEU A 13 15.13 -2.14 0.05
CA LEU A 13 14.11 -2.22 1.10
C LEU A 13 12.69 -2.24 0.54
N LEU A 14 12.47 -1.58 -0.60
CA LEU A 14 11.14 -1.40 -1.17
C LEU A 14 10.82 -2.34 -2.33
N GLU A 15 11.79 -3.06 -2.88
CA GLU A 15 11.61 -3.92 -4.07
C GLU A 15 10.45 -4.91 -3.91
N GLU A 16 10.54 -5.84 -2.95
CA GLU A 16 9.50 -6.85 -2.71
C GLU A 16 8.14 -6.25 -2.32
N LEU A 17 8.17 -5.12 -1.60
CA LEU A 17 6.97 -4.40 -1.18
C LEU A 17 6.23 -3.86 -2.40
N LEU A 18 6.95 -3.18 -3.30
CA LEU A 18 6.35 -2.56 -4.48
C LEU A 18 5.87 -3.59 -5.49
N GLU A 19 6.56 -4.71 -5.65
CA GLU A 19 6.07 -5.84 -6.47
C GLU A 19 4.73 -6.37 -5.96
N ARG A 20 4.60 -6.55 -4.64
CA ARG A 20 3.34 -6.98 -4.02
C ARG A 20 2.21 -5.97 -4.25
N TYR A 21 2.51 -4.68 -4.14
CA TYR A 21 1.52 -3.64 -4.37
C TYR A 21 1.15 -3.49 -5.84
N ASP A 22 2.07 -3.73 -6.79
CA ASP A 22 1.76 -3.76 -8.22
C ASP A 22 0.69 -4.82 -8.52
N LEU A 23 0.88 -6.03 -8.00
CA LEU A 23 -0.11 -7.11 -8.10
C LEU A 23 -1.45 -6.71 -7.46
N ARG A 24 -1.42 -6.07 -6.29
CA ARG A 24 -2.62 -5.63 -5.59
C ARG A 24 -3.38 -4.55 -6.36
N VAL A 25 -2.70 -3.58 -6.95
CA VAL A 25 -3.30 -2.52 -7.78
C VAL A 25 -3.94 -3.10 -9.02
N ARG A 26 -3.27 -4.02 -9.71
CA ARG A 26 -3.82 -4.72 -10.88
C ARG A 26 -5.04 -5.57 -10.51
N ALA A 27 -4.98 -6.29 -9.39
CA ALA A 27 -6.11 -7.08 -8.89
C ALA A 27 -7.30 -6.19 -8.50
N ALA A 28 -7.05 -5.07 -7.83
CA ALA A 28 -8.03 -4.04 -7.50
C ALA A 28 -8.72 -3.51 -8.77
N HIS A 29 -7.95 -3.15 -9.79
CA HIS A 29 -8.49 -2.66 -11.05
C HIS A 29 -9.37 -3.70 -11.75
N ASN A 30 -8.97 -4.97 -11.74
CA ASN A 30 -9.79 -6.06 -12.28
C ASN A 30 -11.06 -6.32 -11.46
N ARG A 31 -10.99 -6.16 -10.13
CA ARG A 31 -12.16 -6.23 -9.27
C ARG A 31 -13.14 -5.09 -9.56
N ALA A 32 -12.66 -3.86 -9.74
CA ALA A 32 -13.50 -2.71 -10.09
C ALA A 32 -14.37 -2.99 -11.33
N ARG A 33 -13.81 -3.69 -12.33
CA ARG A 33 -14.54 -4.12 -13.53
C ARG A 33 -15.63 -5.14 -13.23
N THR A 34 -15.32 -6.10 -12.37
CA THR A 34 -16.27 -7.15 -11.96
C THR A 34 -17.43 -6.54 -11.19
N ASP A 35 -17.14 -5.64 -10.25
CA ASP A 35 -18.13 -5.01 -9.38
C ASP A 35 -18.99 -3.96 -10.12
N ALA A 36 -18.46 -3.32 -11.18
CA ALA A 36 -19.22 -2.43 -12.05
C ALA A 36 -20.27 -3.15 -12.92
N GLY A 37 -20.00 -4.41 -13.30
CA GLY A 37 -20.89 -5.24 -14.14
C GLY A 37 -21.07 -4.73 -15.58
N PRO A 38 -21.74 -5.49 -16.46
CA PRO A 38 -21.82 -5.23 -17.90
C PRO A 38 -22.79 -4.10 -18.33
N SER A 39 -23.24 -3.19 -17.45
CA SER A 39 -24.26 -2.20 -17.81
C SER A 39 -23.67 -0.88 -18.37
N LEU A 40 -24.07 -0.48 -19.58
CA LEU A 40 -23.42 0.56 -20.39
C LEU A 40 -23.50 2.02 -19.88
N MET A 41 -24.46 2.39 -19.02
CA MET A 41 -24.55 3.77 -18.47
C MET A 41 -24.37 3.84 -16.95
N GLY A 42 -24.88 2.86 -16.19
CA GLY A 42 -24.65 2.78 -14.74
C GLY A 42 -23.26 2.24 -14.41
N GLY A 43 -22.79 1.26 -15.18
CA GLY A 43 -21.50 0.60 -14.98
C GLY A 43 -20.30 1.52 -15.19
N MET A 44 -20.37 2.53 -16.07
CA MET A 44 -19.22 3.43 -16.29
C MET A 44 -18.93 4.32 -15.07
N ARG A 45 -19.97 4.92 -14.46
CA ARG A 45 -19.81 5.72 -13.24
C ARG A 45 -19.41 4.86 -12.04
N SER A 46 -19.96 3.65 -11.95
CA SER A 46 -19.53 2.68 -10.94
C SER A 46 -18.09 2.24 -11.15
N PHE A 47 -17.65 2.03 -12.40
CA PHE A 47 -16.28 1.64 -12.72
C PHE A 47 -15.26 2.74 -12.39
N ASP A 48 -15.56 3.99 -12.72
CA ASP A 48 -14.75 5.16 -12.31
C ASP A 48 -14.63 5.23 -10.78
N HIS A 49 -15.76 5.06 -10.09
CA HIS A 49 -15.81 5.08 -8.63
C HIS A 49 -14.98 3.95 -7.99
N PHE A 50 -15.11 2.72 -8.49
CA PHE A 50 -14.36 1.57 -7.97
C PHE A 50 -12.88 1.66 -8.31
N THR A 51 -12.53 2.07 -9.54
CA THR A 51 -11.14 2.29 -9.96
C THR A 51 -10.48 3.32 -9.04
N TYR A 52 -11.14 4.46 -8.84
CA TYR A 52 -10.66 5.48 -7.92
C TYR A 52 -10.46 4.91 -6.51
N ASN A 53 -11.49 4.31 -5.92
CA ASN A 53 -11.44 3.85 -4.53
C ASN A 53 -10.39 2.75 -4.29
N TYR A 54 -10.28 1.77 -5.19
CA TYR A 54 -9.36 0.66 -4.98
C TYR A 54 -7.91 1.04 -5.23
N VAL A 55 -7.63 1.89 -6.23
CA VAL A 55 -6.28 2.44 -6.44
C VAL A 55 -5.90 3.34 -5.25
N ARG A 56 -6.84 4.14 -4.75
CA ARG A 56 -6.65 4.99 -3.56
C ARG A 56 -6.25 4.19 -2.33
N GLU A 57 -6.98 3.11 -2.05
CA GLU A 57 -6.72 2.23 -0.92
C GLU A 57 -5.35 1.53 -1.05
N ALA A 58 -5.05 0.97 -2.23
CA ALA A 58 -3.78 0.32 -2.48
C ALA A 58 -2.60 1.29 -2.36
N ALA A 59 -2.76 2.53 -2.82
CA ALA A 59 -1.74 3.56 -2.71
C ALA A 59 -1.53 4.03 -1.25
N ASP A 60 -2.61 4.24 -0.48
CA ASP A 60 -2.51 4.61 0.93
C ASP A 60 -1.79 3.51 1.74
N ASP A 61 -2.15 2.24 1.51
CA ASP A 61 -1.51 1.10 2.14
C ASP A 61 -0.02 0.98 1.75
N CYS A 62 0.30 1.17 0.46
CA CYS A 62 1.68 1.18 -0.04
C CYS A 62 2.52 2.28 0.64
N LEU A 63 2.01 3.52 0.69
CA LEU A 63 2.71 4.64 1.32
C LEU A 63 2.91 4.43 2.81
N ARG A 64 1.92 3.84 3.48
CA ARG A 64 2.01 3.51 4.90
C ARG A 64 3.12 2.51 5.13
N ASP A 65 3.07 1.37 4.45
CA ASP A 65 4.01 0.27 4.69
C ASP A 65 5.43 0.68 4.29
N ALA A 66 5.60 1.39 3.17
CA ALA A 66 6.89 1.95 2.79
C ALA A 66 7.43 2.93 3.85
N SER A 67 6.59 3.85 4.34
CA SER A 67 7.00 4.79 5.39
C SER A 67 7.41 4.07 6.68
N MET A 68 6.69 3.01 7.05
CA MET A 68 7.01 2.20 8.24
C MET A 68 8.35 1.48 8.09
N VAL A 69 8.60 0.83 6.94
CA VAL A 69 9.88 0.17 6.65
C VAL A 69 11.04 1.15 6.75
N ILE A 70 10.89 2.34 6.17
CA ILE A 70 11.95 3.36 6.19
C ILE A 70 12.18 3.91 7.60
N LEU A 71 11.12 4.14 8.40
CA LEU A 71 11.25 4.61 9.77
C LEU A 71 11.89 3.55 10.69
N GLU A 72 11.52 2.28 10.53
CA GLU A 72 12.11 1.15 11.26
C GLU A 72 13.60 1.04 10.94
N TYR A 73 13.95 1.04 9.65
CA TYR A 73 15.34 1.00 9.20
C TYR A 73 16.16 2.20 9.69
N ALA A 74 15.60 3.41 9.61
CA ALA A 74 16.26 4.61 10.11
C ALA A 74 16.55 4.52 11.62
N GLY A 75 15.59 4.00 12.41
CA GLY A 75 15.77 3.78 13.84
C GLY A 75 16.82 2.73 14.17
N GLU A 76 16.82 1.59 13.46
CA GLU A 76 17.81 0.51 13.65
C GLU A 76 19.24 0.93 13.32
N ARG A 77 19.40 1.85 12.37
CA ARG A 77 20.72 2.33 11.89
C ARG A 77 21.14 3.67 12.49
N ASP A 78 20.35 4.23 13.41
CA ASP A 78 20.55 5.58 13.98
C ASP A 78 20.73 6.67 12.89
N LEU A 79 19.93 6.56 11.83
CA LEU A 79 19.92 7.49 10.70
C LEU A 79 18.75 8.46 10.83
N GLN A 80 18.95 9.69 10.36
CA GLN A 80 17.84 10.63 10.23
C GLN A 80 16.97 10.27 9.01
N ALA A 81 15.66 10.15 9.22
CA ALA A 81 14.71 9.76 8.17
C ALA A 81 14.66 10.74 6.98
N ASN A 82 15.03 12.01 7.17
CA ASN A 82 15.16 12.99 6.09
C ASN A 82 16.19 12.59 5.03
N VAL A 83 17.26 11.87 5.40
CA VAL A 83 18.28 11.40 4.46
C VAL A 83 17.70 10.37 3.50
N LEU A 84 16.85 9.46 4.01
CA LEU A 84 16.20 8.41 3.23
C LEU A 84 14.95 8.91 2.49
N ALA A 85 14.29 9.96 2.97
CA ALA A 85 13.03 10.46 2.43
C ALA A 85 13.15 10.93 0.96
N ALA A 86 14.29 11.49 0.56
CA ALA A 86 14.51 11.92 -0.83
C ALA A 86 14.57 10.72 -1.79
N ALA A 87 15.37 9.70 -1.46
CA ALA A 87 15.46 8.47 -2.22
C ALA A 87 14.12 7.71 -2.24
N THR A 88 13.44 7.66 -1.09
CA THR A 88 12.11 7.05 -0.95
C THR A 88 11.08 7.73 -1.85
N ARG A 89 11.09 9.08 -1.89
CA ARG A 89 10.23 9.86 -2.78
C ARG A 89 10.48 9.48 -4.24
N GLU A 90 11.74 9.42 -4.67
CA GLU A 90 12.10 9.10 -6.06
C GLU A 90 11.62 7.70 -6.46
N ARG A 91 11.84 6.70 -5.60
CA ARG A 91 11.41 5.32 -5.85
C ARG A 91 9.88 5.20 -5.92
N LEU A 92 9.16 5.78 -4.96
CA LEU A 92 7.70 5.76 -4.93
C LEU A 92 7.07 6.59 -6.06
N ALA A 93 7.68 7.71 -6.46
CA ALA A 93 7.22 8.50 -7.60
C ALA A 93 7.30 7.69 -8.90
N ARG A 94 8.41 6.98 -9.13
CA ARG A 94 8.56 6.08 -10.29
C ARG A 94 7.48 4.98 -10.28
N TYR A 95 7.25 4.37 -9.13
CA TYR A 95 6.22 3.36 -8.97
C TYR A 95 4.80 3.90 -9.27
N PHE A 96 4.44 5.04 -8.70
CA PHE A 96 3.13 5.67 -8.94
C PHE A 96 2.97 6.17 -10.37
N GLN A 97 4.05 6.61 -11.03
CA GLN A 97 4.01 6.90 -12.45
C GLN A 97 3.68 5.62 -13.25
N GLY A 98 4.29 4.49 -12.91
CA GLY A 98 3.95 3.20 -13.52
C GLY A 98 2.48 2.80 -13.34
N ILE A 99 1.86 3.10 -12.18
CA ILE A 99 0.42 2.91 -11.98
C ILE A 99 -0.40 3.81 -12.90
N LYS A 100 -0.05 5.10 -13.00
CA LYS A 100 -0.75 6.05 -13.89
C LYS A 100 -0.66 5.58 -15.34
N ASP A 101 0.54 5.21 -15.78
CA ASP A 101 0.80 4.72 -17.13
C ASP A 101 0.01 3.43 -17.39
N TYR A 102 -0.01 2.50 -16.43
CA TYR A 102 -0.83 1.30 -16.51
C TYR A 102 -2.30 1.64 -16.70
N LEU A 103 -2.87 2.53 -15.89
CA LEU A 103 -4.29 2.92 -15.97
C LEU A 103 -4.63 3.63 -17.29
N HIS A 104 -3.67 4.34 -17.89
CA HIS A 104 -3.78 4.98 -19.19
C HIS A 104 -3.54 4.02 -20.38
N ASP A 105 -2.89 2.87 -20.18
CA ASP A 105 -2.63 1.89 -21.24
C ASP A 105 -3.91 1.10 -21.57
N ASP A 106 -4.69 1.64 -22.51
CA ASP A 106 -5.94 1.07 -23.01
C ASP A 106 -5.78 -0.27 -23.75
N ILE A 107 -4.56 -0.65 -24.17
CA ILE A 107 -4.32 -1.74 -25.13
C ILE A 107 -3.84 -3.01 -24.44
N ASN A 108 -2.97 -2.90 -23.43
CA ASN A 108 -2.34 -4.06 -22.77
C ASN A 108 -2.93 -4.42 -21.41
N GLN A 109 -4.12 -3.90 -21.08
CA GLN A 109 -4.84 -4.31 -19.88
C GLN A 109 -5.75 -5.49 -20.24
N PRO A 110 -5.39 -6.77 -20.02
CA PRO A 110 -6.38 -7.85 -20.04
C PRO A 110 -7.33 -7.69 -18.82
N PRO A 111 -8.67 -7.74 -18.95
CA PRO A 111 -9.50 -7.98 -20.15
C PRO A 111 -10.24 -6.69 -20.61
N ALA A 112 -9.52 -5.66 -21.06
CA ALA A 112 -10.09 -4.45 -21.66
C ALA A 112 -10.82 -4.74 -22.98
N HIS A 113 -10.44 -5.82 -23.66
CA HIS A 113 -11.05 -6.27 -24.91
C HIS A 113 -12.44 -6.92 -24.72
N GLU A 114 -12.78 -7.42 -23.52
CA GLU A 114 -14.01 -8.20 -23.30
C GLU A 114 -15.20 -7.35 -22.85
N PHE A 115 -14.98 -6.25 -22.13
CA PHE A 115 -16.07 -5.45 -21.53
C PHE A 115 -16.18 -4.01 -22.02
N GLY A 116 -15.19 -3.50 -22.78
CA GLY A 116 -15.21 -2.13 -23.31
C GLY A 116 -15.27 -1.01 -22.25
N MET A 117 -15.13 -1.34 -20.97
CA MET A 117 -15.17 -0.39 -19.86
C MET A 117 -13.80 0.26 -19.67
N ARG A 118 -13.77 1.59 -19.79
CA ARG A 118 -12.56 2.41 -19.63
C ARG A 118 -12.80 3.47 -18.57
N PRO A 119 -11.83 3.75 -17.70
CA PRO A 119 -11.95 4.86 -16.78
C PRO A 119 -12.04 6.16 -17.57
N SER A 120 -12.87 7.09 -17.14
CA SER A 120 -12.93 8.41 -17.76
C SER A 120 -11.61 9.17 -17.58
N ARG A 121 -11.27 10.06 -18.52
CA ARG A 121 -10.08 10.92 -18.41
C ARG A 121 -10.09 11.77 -17.13
N GLU A 122 -11.29 12.18 -16.70
CA GLU A 122 -11.48 12.93 -15.46
C GLU A 122 -11.15 12.06 -14.23
N SER A 123 -11.65 10.83 -14.18
CA SER A 123 -11.32 9.88 -13.11
C SER A 123 -9.82 9.58 -13.06
N LEU A 124 -9.18 9.37 -14.21
CA LEU A 124 -7.73 9.14 -14.28
C LEU A 124 -6.92 10.35 -13.79
N ALA A 125 -7.33 11.56 -14.17
CA ALA A 125 -6.72 12.79 -13.66
C ALA A 125 -6.91 12.94 -12.15
N GLU A 126 -8.08 12.57 -11.62
CA GLU A 126 -8.35 12.59 -10.18
C GLU A 126 -7.49 11.59 -9.42
N VAL A 127 -7.35 10.36 -9.91
CA VAL A 127 -6.42 9.35 -9.37
C VAL A 127 -4.99 9.87 -9.41
N GLY A 128 -4.55 10.43 -10.54
CA GLY A 128 -3.21 10.98 -10.69
C GLY A 128 -2.91 12.08 -9.65
N ARG A 129 -3.82 13.04 -9.51
CA ARG A 129 -3.72 14.12 -8.50
C ARG A 129 -3.69 13.54 -7.09
N TYR A 130 -4.53 12.56 -6.79
CA TYR A 130 -4.56 11.92 -5.48
C TYR A 130 -3.21 11.29 -5.13
N LEU A 131 -2.63 10.50 -6.05
CA LEU A 131 -1.35 9.82 -5.84
C LEU A 131 -0.23 10.83 -5.55
N ASP A 132 -0.18 11.94 -6.29
CA ASP A 132 0.83 12.98 -6.13
C ASP A 132 0.69 13.74 -4.80
N GLU A 133 -0.55 14.10 -4.44
CA GLU A 133 -0.86 14.75 -3.16
C GLU A 133 -0.49 13.85 -1.98
N ARG A 134 -0.83 12.55 -2.06
CA ARG A 134 -0.53 11.59 -1.00
C ARG A 134 0.94 11.29 -0.87
N LEU A 135 1.65 11.10 -1.97
CA LEU A 135 3.10 10.94 -1.93
C LEU A 135 3.77 12.15 -1.29
N THR A 136 3.34 13.35 -1.66
CA THR A 136 3.90 14.60 -1.10
C THR A 136 3.66 14.69 0.41
N GLY A 137 2.46 14.39 0.88
CA GLY A 137 2.11 14.38 2.31
C GLY A 137 2.90 13.33 3.10
N ALA A 138 2.96 12.11 2.57
CA ALA A 138 3.68 10.99 3.16
C ALA A 138 5.17 11.31 3.32
N MET A 139 5.81 11.80 2.26
CA MET A 139 7.24 12.12 2.28
C MET A 139 7.55 13.32 3.18
N THR A 140 6.64 14.31 3.27
CA THR A 140 6.81 15.44 4.20
C THR A 140 6.78 14.96 5.66
N SER A 141 5.89 14.02 5.98
CA SER A 141 5.81 13.42 7.31
C SER A 141 7.04 12.54 7.58
N LEU A 142 7.45 11.73 6.60
CA LEU A 142 8.62 10.85 6.68
C LEU A 142 9.91 11.65 6.90
N SER A 143 10.11 12.77 6.21
CA SER A 143 11.26 13.67 6.44
C SER A 143 11.31 14.22 7.86
N ARG A 144 10.18 14.27 8.57
CA ARG A 144 10.10 14.66 9.99
C ARG A 144 10.23 13.47 10.94
N GLY A 145 10.57 12.29 10.44
CA GLY A 145 10.72 11.07 11.23
C GLY A 145 9.40 10.51 11.75
N ARG A 146 8.28 10.74 11.05
CA ARG A 146 6.97 10.25 11.50
C ARG A 146 6.09 9.75 10.34
N LEU A 147 5.18 8.85 10.66
CA LEU A 147 4.13 8.42 9.73
C LEU A 147 3.08 9.52 9.55
N ASP A 148 2.64 9.74 8.31
CA ASP A 148 1.51 10.64 8.02
C ASP A 148 0.24 10.14 8.72
N GLU A 149 -0.39 11.04 9.48
CA GLU A 149 -1.60 10.73 10.25
C GLU A 149 -2.75 10.24 9.36
N ARG A 150 -2.81 10.67 8.11
CA ARG A 150 -3.84 10.25 7.16
C ARG A 150 -3.63 8.81 6.67
N LEU A 151 -2.43 8.26 6.83
CA LEU A 151 -2.08 6.89 6.49
C LEU A 151 -2.17 5.95 7.70
N ARG A 152 -2.45 6.49 8.90
CA ARG A 152 -2.64 5.66 10.09
C ARG A 152 -3.85 4.76 9.87
N PRO A 153 -3.74 3.46 10.15
CA PRO A 153 -4.88 2.57 10.06
C PRO A 153 -5.98 3.08 10.99
N ARG A 154 -7.21 3.22 10.47
CA ARG A 154 -8.40 3.52 11.27
C ARG A 154 -8.82 2.34 12.16
N VAL A 155 -8.15 1.20 12.03
CA VAL A 155 -8.40 -0.02 12.77
C VAL A 155 -7.27 -0.25 13.78
N THR A 156 -7.69 -0.51 15.00
CA THR A 156 -6.93 -0.69 16.24
C THR A 156 -5.63 -1.48 16.03
N ILE A 157 -4.56 -1.04 16.70
CA ILE A 157 -3.16 -1.50 16.74
C ILE A 157 -2.95 -3.04 16.86
N VAL A 158 -4.01 -3.81 17.09
CA VAL A 158 -3.98 -5.25 17.35
C VAL A 158 -3.81 -6.08 16.07
N GLY A 159 -4.34 -5.66 14.92
CA GLY A 159 -4.32 -6.45 13.68
C GLY A 159 -2.93 -6.75 13.11
N PRO A 160 -2.06 -5.73 12.90
CA PRO A 160 -0.72 -5.95 12.32
C PRO A 160 0.23 -6.69 13.26
N LEU A 161 0.04 -6.56 14.58
CA LEU A 161 0.84 -7.26 15.59
C LEU A 161 0.54 -8.77 15.59
N LEU A 162 -0.72 -9.15 15.33
CA LEU A 162 -1.15 -10.54 15.19
C LEU A 162 -0.62 -11.20 13.91
N ASP A 163 -0.50 -10.44 12.82
CA ASP A 163 0.06 -10.95 11.56
C ASP A 163 1.58 -11.15 11.64
N ARG A 164 2.32 -10.25 12.31
CA ARG A 164 3.76 -10.45 12.61
C ARG A 164 4.02 -11.68 13.51
N LEU A 165 3.06 -12.07 14.35
CA LEU A 165 3.13 -13.26 15.21
C LEU A 165 2.54 -14.53 14.55
N GLY A 166 2.25 -14.49 13.26
CA GLY A 166 1.86 -15.66 12.46
C GLY A 166 0.36 -15.94 12.41
N GLY A 167 -0.47 -14.89 12.51
CA GLY A 167 -1.91 -14.94 12.36
C GLY A 167 -2.64 -15.28 13.65
N GLY A 168 -3.90 -14.82 13.78
CA GLY A 168 -4.71 -14.95 14.99
C GLY A 168 -4.86 -16.40 15.52
N HIS A 169 -4.69 -17.39 14.66
CA HIS A 169 -4.73 -18.81 15.06
C HIS A 169 -3.51 -19.26 15.87
N LYS A 170 -2.30 -18.78 15.56
CA LYS A 170 -1.09 -19.11 16.32
C LYS A 170 -1.07 -18.43 17.69
N VAL A 171 -1.52 -17.19 17.76
CA VAL A 171 -1.64 -16.46 19.02
C VAL A 171 -2.70 -17.08 19.93
N ALA A 172 -3.83 -17.51 19.37
CA ALA A 172 -4.82 -18.30 20.12
C ALA A 172 -4.22 -19.60 20.68
N MET A 173 -3.40 -20.31 19.90
CA MET A 173 -2.68 -21.50 20.38
C MET A 173 -1.71 -21.20 21.52
N TYR A 174 -0.93 -20.11 21.44
CA TYR A 174 -0.02 -19.74 22.53
C TYR A 174 -0.76 -19.35 23.80
N VAL A 175 -1.86 -18.61 23.69
CA VAL A 175 -2.70 -18.24 24.84
C VAL A 175 -3.33 -19.49 25.47
N VAL A 176 -3.86 -20.41 24.67
CA VAL A 176 -4.39 -21.69 25.15
C VAL A 176 -3.28 -22.54 25.80
N GLY A 177 -2.10 -22.60 25.20
CA GLY A 177 -0.95 -23.31 25.76
C GLY A 177 -0.49 -22.75 27.10
N ILE A 178 -0.41 -21.42 27.23
CA ILE A 178 -0.07 -20.75 28.49
C ILE A 178 -1.14 -21.00 29.55
N LEU A 179 -2.43 -20.94 29.20
CA LEU A 179 -3.52 -21.21 30.13
C LEU A 179 -3.55 -22.68 30.59
N LEU A 180 -3.23 -23.62 29.70
CA LEU A 180 -3.11 -25.04 30.04
C LEU A 180 -1.91 -25.30 30.96
N ILE A 181 -0.75 -24.71 30.68
CA ILE A 181 0.43 -24.80 31.56
C ILE A 181 0.11 -24.18 32.91
N TRP A 182 -0.57 -23.04 32.93
CA TRP A 182 -0.96 -22.38 34.17
C TRP A 182 -1.96 -23.21 34.98
N ALA A 183 -2.95 -23.84 34.36
CA ALA A 183 -3.88 -24.77 35.02
C ALA A 183 -3.14 -25.97 35.64
N LEU A 184 -2.18 -26.54 34.90
CA LEU A 184 -1.33 -27.66 35.37
C LEU A 184 -0.44 -27.28 36.55
N VAL A 185 0.12 -26.06 36.56
CA VAL A 185 0.97 -25.56 37.65
C VAL A 185 0.14 -25.09 38.85
N ALA A 186 -1.07 -24.57 38.62
CA ALA A 186 -1.99 -24.11 39.66
C ALA A 186 -2.78 -25.25 40.34
N GLY A 187 -2.69 -26.48 39.82
CA GLY A 187 -3.36 -27.66 40.41
C GLY A 187 -4.88 -27.68 40.23
N LEU A 188 -5.37 -27.15 39.10
CA LEU A 188 -6.76 -27.26 38.66
C LEU A 188 -6.96 -28.47 37.73
#